data_AF-A0A2W1L443-F1
#
_entry.id   AF-A0A2W1L443-F1
#
_cell.length_a   1.000
_cell.length_b   1.000
_cell.length_c   1.000
_cell.angle_alpha   90.00
_cell.angle_beta   90.00
_cell.angle_gamma   90.00
#
_symmetry.space_group_name_H-M   'P 1'
#
loop_
_entity.id
_entity.type
_entity.pdbx_description
1 polymer ?
#
loop_
_entity_poly.entity_id
_entity_poly.type
_entity_poly.pdbx_seq_one_letter_code
_entity_poly.pdbx_strand_id
1 'polypeptide(L)'
;MSDPLKNSDRVLNKSALTMPPEAGYLASLLMDLRSLRNILNETKGLLDGQPGMIFFKLHSVHAQYLYKVVAAVVKTESIDEAVREAEANVEEYVSASDRLFQSLNQVLNLKLPHSGNFAFGVMAPLLAQDREFVTAFNAYMDGYQAMYTQALESAEACYDAGKKMEQETAAFLVEVRRTVSELEAANKVDQLLVSVYKKKIDMMDLTVRTRVQEARGRAEGYVKSLHEAWLAVSKAGRLTYTGR
;
A
#
# COMPACT_ATOMS: atom_id res chain seq x y z
N MET A 1 14.30 -39.92 -28.15
CA MET A 1 13.69 -38.58 -28.27
C MET A 1 12.40 -38.60 -27.47
N SER A 2 12.39 -37.94 -26.32
CA SER A 2 11.22 -37.81 -25.45
C SER A 2 10.27 -36.79 -26.05
N ASP A 3 9.00 -37.18 -26.14
CA ASP A 3 7.92 -36.40 -26.74
C ASP A 3 7.64 -35.12 -25.92
N PRO A 4 7.87 -33.90 -26.47
CA PRO A 4 7.76 -32.65 -25.72
C PRO A 4 6.35 -32.36 -25.20
N LEU A 5 5.32 -33.02 -25.76
CA LEU A 5 3.93 -32.94 -25.31
C LEU A 5 3.68 -33.69 -23.99
N LYS A 6 4.47 -34.73 -23.67
CA LYS A 6 4.33 -35.46 -22.39
C LYS A 6 4.88 -34.70 -21.20
N ASN A 7 5.70 -33.67 -21.43
CA ASN A 7 6.28 -32.86 -20.35
C ASN A 7 5.38 -31.66 -19.99
N SER A 8 4.59 -31.11 -20.93
CA SER A 8 3.66 -30.00 -20.64
C SER A 8 2.51 -30.41 -19.72
N ASP A 9 1.97 -31.62 -19.90
CA ASP A 9 0.87 -32.14 -19.08
C ASP A 9 1.29 -32.46 -17.65
N ARG A 10 2.59 -32.68 -17.41
CA ARG A 10 3.15 -32.96 -16.09
C ARG A 10 3.49 -31.70 -15.30
N VAL A 11 3.77 -30.59 -15.98
CA VAL A 11 4.04 -29.28 -15.37
C VAL A 11 2.74 -28.59 -14.96
N LEU A 12 1.67 -28.72 -15.74
CA LEU A 12 0.34 -28.19 -15.41
C LEU A 12 -0.30 -28.88 -14.18
N ASN A 13 -0.01 -30.16 -13.95
CA ASN A 13 -0.57 -30.90 -12.81
C ASN A 13 0.14 -30.66 -11.47
N LYS A 14 1.38 -30.14 -11.47
CA LYS A 14 2.12 -29.88 -10.22
C LYS A 14 1.93 -28.46 -9.68
N SER A 15 1.64 -27.48 -10.54
CA SER A 15 1.36 -26.10 -10.11
C SER A 15 -0.05 -25.91 -9.55
N ALA A 16 -1.00 -26.82 -9.87
CA ALA A 16 -2.37 -26.79 -9.34
C ALA A 16 -2.46 -27.03 -7.82
N LEU A 17 -1.41 -27.57 -7.19
CA LEU A 17 -1.40 -27.93 -5.77
C LEU A 17 -0.97 -26.79 -4.82
N THR A 18 -0.61 -25.62 -5.33
CA THR A 18 -0.22 -24.45 -4.52
C THR A 18 -0.95 -23.17 -4.90
N MET A 19 -1.96 -23.26 -5.76
CA MET A 19 -2.75 -22.10 -6.15
C MET A 19 -3.81 -21.79 -5.07
N PRO A 20 -4.09 -20.50 -4.79
CA PRO A 20 -5.21 -20.13 -3.95
C PRO A 20 -6.50 -20.77 -4.48
N PRO A 21 -7.48 -21.09 -3.62
CA PRO A 21 -8.67 -21.88 -3.99
C PRO A 21 -9.46 -21.28 -5.17
N GLU A 22 -9.38 -19.97 -5.37
CA GLU A 22 -10.01 -19.23 -6.47
C GLU A 22 -9.30 -19.47 -7.83
N ALA A 23 -7.97 -19.54 -7.83
CA ALA A 23 -7.17 -19.86 -9.02
C ALA A 23 -7.32 -21.34 -9.45
N GLY A 24 -7.45 -22.25 -8.48
CA GLY A 24 -7.76 -23.66 -8.74
C GLY A 24 -9.13 -23.85 -9.41
N TYR A 25 -10.13 -23.08 -8.99
CA TYR A 25 -11.46 -23.06 -9.60
C TYR A 25 -11.46 -22.47 -11.01
N LEU A 26 -10.72 -21.38 -11.25
CA LEU A 26 -10.57 -20.80 -12.60
C LEU A 26 -9.85 -21.76 -13.57
N ALA A 27 -8.87 -22.51 -13.08
CA ALA A 27 -8.17 -23.52 -13.86
C ALA A 27 -9.08 -24.70 -14.23
N SER A 28 -9.92 -25.19 -13.32
CA SER A 28 -10.92 -26.22 -13.63
C SER A 28 -11.97 -25.71 -14.62
N LEU A 29 -12.45 -24.47 -14.43
CA LEU A 29 -13.39 -23.82 -15.34
C LEU A 29 -12.82 -23.68 -16.76
N LEU A 30 -11.53 -23.39 -16.90
CA LEU A 30 -10.82 -23.37 -18.19
C LEU A 30 -10.77 -24.75 -18.85
N MET A 31 -10.51 -25.80 -18.08
CA MET A 31 -10.53 -27.17 -18.59
C MET A 31 -11.94 -27.55 -19.07
N ASP A 32 -12.97 -27.23 -18.30
CA ASP A 32 -14.37 -27.50 -18.65
C ASP A 32 -14.78 -26.75 -19.92
N LEU A 33 -14.44 -25.46 -20.04
CA LEU A 33 -14.71 -24.66 -21.23
C LEU A 33 -13.95 -25.15 -22.47
N ARG A 34 -12.72 -25.67 -22.30
CA ARG A 34 -11.93 -26.27 -23.38
C ARG A 34 -12.56 -27.59 -23.87
N SER A 35 -13.03 -28.41 -22.93
CA SER A 35 -13.78 -29.64 -23.21
C SER A 35 -15.09 -29.33 -23.96
N LEU A 36 -15.85 -28.34 -23.47
CA LEU A 36 -17.09 -27.89 -24.10
C LEU A 36 -16.85 -27.38 -25.53
N ARG A 37 -15.75 -26.64 -25.76
CA ARG A 37 -15.33 -26.18 -27.10
C ARG A 37 -15.03 -27.36 -28.05
N ASN A 38 -14.36 -28.39 -27.55
CA ASN A 38 -14.03 -29.58 -28.34
C ASN A 38 -15.30 -30.36 -28.71
N ILE A 39 -16.19 -30.58 -27.74
CA ILE A 39 -17.49 -31.22 -27.95
C ILE A 39 -18.29 -30.43 -29.00
N LEU A 40 -18.36 -29.11 -28.88
CA LEU A 40 -19.05 -28.24 -29.84
C LEU A 40 -18.48 -28.33 -31.26
N ASN A 41 -17.16 -28.47 -31.41
CA ASN A 41 -16.51 -28.62 -32.71
C ASN A 41 -16.77 -30.00 -33.33
N GLU A 42 -16.78 -31.06 -32.52
CA GLU A 42 -17.08 -32.43 -32.96
C GLU A 42 -18.55 -32.57 -33.39
N THR A 43 -19.48 -31.99 -32.64
CA THR A 43 -20.92 -32.03 -32.96
C THR A 43 -21.33 -31.11 -34.11
N LYS A 44 -20.56 -30.07 -34.41
CA LYS A 44 -20.76 -29.23 -35.60
C LYS A 44 -20.69 -30.04 -36.91
N GLY A 45 -19.79 -31.03 -36.99
CA GLY A 45 -19.68 -31.92 -38.15
C GLY A 45 -20.86 -32.86 -38.33
N LEU A 46 -21.63 -33.11 -37.26
CA LEU A 46 -22.79 -34.01 -37.27
C LEU A 46 -24.11 -33.30 -37.62
N LEU A 47 -24.15 -31.96 -37.59
CA LEU A 47 -25.37 -31.18 -37.73
C LEU A 47 -25.43 -30.32 -39.01
N ASP A 48 -24.40 -30.38 -39.87
CA ASP A 48 -24.31 -29.58 -41.08
C ASP A 48 -25.58 -29.73 -41.96
N GLY A 49 -26.29 -28.61 -42.16
CA GLY A 49 -27.54 -28.55 -42.94
C GLY A 49 -28.85 -28.60 -42.14
N GLN A 50 -28.84 -28.81 -40.82
CA GLN A 50 -30.06 -28.88 -40.00
C GLN A 50 -30.42 -27.58 -39.26
N PRO A 51 -31.71 -27.30 -38.97
CA PRO A 51 -32.16 -26.10 -38.23
C PRO A 51 -31.47 -25.91 -36.87
N GLY A 52 -31.08 -27.01 -36.20
CA GLY A 52 -30.32 -26.99 -34.94
C GLY A 52 -28.93 -26.35 -35.05
N MET A 53 -28.39 -26.17 -36.26
CA MET A 53 -27.09 -25.51 -36.50
C MET A 53 -27.06 -24.04 -36.07
N ILE A 54 -28.19 -23.34 -36.13
CA ILE A 54 -28.25 -21.93 -35.69
C ILE A 54 -28.07 -21.86 -34.17
N PHE A 55 -28.76 -22.73 -33.43
CA PHE A 55 -28.64 -22.86 -31.98
C PHE A 55 -27.22 -23.27 -31.57
N PHE A 56 -26.62 -24.24 -32.28
CA PHE A 56 -25.26 -24.71 -32.05
C PHE A 56 -24.20 -23.65 -32.37
N LYS A 57 -24.34 -22.92 -33.48
CA LYS A 57 -23.46 -21.79 -33.83
C LYS A 57 -23.48 -20.74 -32.73
N LEU A 58 -24.66 -20.35 -32.24
CA LEU A 58 -24.81 -19.35 -31.19
C LEU A 58 -24.10 -19.75 -29.89
N HIS A 59 -24.32 -20.99 -29.44
CA HIS A 59 -23.70 -21.49 -28.20
C HIS A 59 -22.19 -21.70 -28.34
N SER A 60 -21.70 -22.08 -29.53
CA SER A 60 -20.26 -22.16 -29.78
C SER A 60 -19.56 -20.81 -29.68
N VAL A 61 -20.22 -19.74 -30.15
CA VAL A 61 -19.70 -18.37 -30.05
C VAL A 61 -19.64 -17.94 -28.59
N HIS A 62 -20.69 -18.20 -27.81
CA HIS A 62 -20.70 -17.90 -26.37
C HIS A 62 -19.64 -18.67 -25.59
N ALA A 63 -19.49 -19.98 -25.84
CA ALA A 63 -18.45 -20.79 -25.20
C ALA A 63 -17.03 -20.30 -25.55
N GLN A 64 -16.80 -19.86 -26.79
CA GLN A 64 -15.54 -19.24 -27.20
C GLN A 64 -15.30 -17.90 -26.50
N TYR A 65 -16.34 -17.08 -26.31
CA TYR A 65 -16.23 -15.83 -25.55
C TYR A 65 -15.89 -16.10 -24.08
N LEU A 66 -16.62 -17.00 -23.42
CA LEU A 66 -16.35 -17.43 -22.04
C LEU A 66 -14.93 -17.96 -21.90
N TYR A 67 -14.49 -18.86 -22.78
CA TYR A 67 -13.12 -19.36 -22.77
C TYR A 67 -12.07 -18.25 -22.89
N LYS A 68 -12.27 -17.29 -23.81
CA LYS A 68 -11.37 -16.14 -23.97
C LYS A 68 -11.31 -15.27 -22.72
N VAL A 69 -12.46 -15.02 -22.09
CA VAL A 69 -12.54 -14.24 -20.85
C VAL A 69 -11.80 -14.95 -19.72
N VAL A 70 -12.09 -16.22 -19.46
CA VAL A 70 -11.45 -16.96 -18.36
C VAL A 70 -9.94 -17.13 -18.59
N ALA A 71 -9.52 -17.40 -19.82
CA ALA A 71 -8.10 -17.50 -20.16
C ALA A 71 -7.37 -16.17 -19.93
N ALA A 72 -8.03 -15.05 -20.19
CA ALA A 72 -7.44 -13.73 -19.99
C ALA A 72 -7.41 -13.32 -18.51
N VAL A 73 -8.41 -13.73 -17.71
CA VAL A 73 -8.40 -13.57 -16.25
C VAL A 73 -7.21 -14.33 -15.64
N VAL A 74 -7.02 -15.60 -15.99
CA VAL A 74 -5.89 -16.40 -15.47
C VAL A 74 -4.53 -15.81 -15.84
N LYS A 75 -4.39 -15.20 -17.02
CA LYS A 75 -3.15 -14.52 -17.41
C LYS A 75 -2.86 -13.24 -16.64
N THR A 76 -3.87 -12.65 -15.99
CA THR A 76 -3.77 -11.31 -15.41
C THR A 76 -3.96 -11.27 -13.89
N GLU A 77 -4.26 -12.41 -13.27
CA GLU A 77 -4.43 -12.55 -11.82
C GLU A 77 -3.21 -12.06 -11.01
N SER A 78 -1.98 -12.38 -11.46
CA SER A 78 -0.77 -11.93 -10.77
C SER A 78 -0.58 -10.41 -10.80
N ILE A 79 -1.04 -9.73 -11.86
CA ILE A 79 -1.02 -8.27 -11.96
C ILE A 79 -2.06 -7.68 -11.02
N ASP A 80 -3.24 -8.31 -10.94
CA ASP A 80 -4.33 -7.83 -10.10
C ASP A 80 -3.99 -7.94 -8.61
N GLU A 81 -3.33 -9.03 -8.23
CA GLU A 81 -2.80 -9.24 -6.88
C GLU A 81 -1.67 -8.25 -6.55
N ALA A 82 -0.72 -8.04 -7.48
CA ALA A 82 0.35 -7.06 -7.31
C ALA A 82 -0.18 -5.64 -7.05
N VAL A 83 -1.23 -5.22 -7.77
CA VAL A 83 -1.84 -3.91 -7.55
C VAL A 83 -2.57 -3.86 -6.20
N ARG A 84 -3.26 -4.93 -5.78
CA ARG A 84 -3.90 -5.00 -4.45
C ARG A 84 -2.88 -4.93 -3.31
N GLU A 85 -1.74 -5.60 -3.45
CA GLU A 85 -0.65 -5.54 -2.47
C GLU A 85 -0.11 -4.10 -2.34
N ALA A 86 0.09 -3.42 -3.47
CA ALA A 86 0.48 -2.01 -3.46
C ALA A 86 -0.57 -1.12 -2.79
N GLU A 87 -1.86 -1.32 -3.08
CA GLU A 87 -2.97 -0.60 -2.44
C GLU A 87 -3.00 -0.83 -0.93
N ALA A 88 -2.86 -2.08 -0.48
CA ALA A 88 -2.84 -2.46 0.92
C ALA A 88 -1.66 -1.80 1.67
N ASN A 89 -0.47 -1.83 1.09
CA ASN A 89 0.73 -1.21 1.69
C ASN A 89 0.58 0.30 1.84
N VAL A 90 0.01 0.99 0.84
CA VAL A 90 -0.26 2.43 0.92
C VAL A 90 -1.30 2.74 1.99
N GLU A 91 -2.39 1.95 2.05
CA GLU A 91 -3.43 2.14 3.06
C GLU A 91 -2.90 1.92 4.48
N GLU A 92 -2.08 0.89 4.69
CA GLU A 92 -1.47 0.60 5.98
C GLU A 92 -0.57 1.76 6.44
N TYR A 93 0.28 2.27 5.54
CA TYR A 93 1.12 3.43 5.84
C TYR A 93 0.29 4.66 6.19
N VAL A 94 -0.69 5.02 5.36
CA VAL A 94 -1.55 6.21 5.60
C VAL A 94 -2.28 6.08 6.94
N SER A 95 -2.84 4.92 7.24
CA SER A 95 -3.54 4.64 8.51
C SER A 95 -2.60 4.68 9.72
N ALA A 96 -1.36 4.17 9.59
CA ALA A 96 -0.35 4.27 10.63
C ALA A 96 0.09 5.73 10.86
N SER A 97 0.31 6.49 9.78
CA SER A 97 0.66 7.90 9.82
C SER A 97 -0.43 8.73 10.49
N ASP A 98 -1.71 8.51 10.18
CA ASP A 98 -2.82 9.25 10.80
C ASP A 98 -2.90 9.03 12.32
N ARG A 99 -2.68 7.79 12.78
CA ARG A 99 -2.62 7.48 14.22
C ARG A 99 -1.42 8.15 14.89
N LEU A 100 -0.27 8.20 14.20
CA LEU A 100 0.90 8.94 14.67
C LEU A 100 0.59 10.43 14.79
N PHE A 101 -0.01 11.05 13.76
CA PHE A 101 -0.32 12.49 13.74
C PHE A 101 -1.27 12.89 14.88
N GLN A 102 -2.22 12.03 15.25
CA GLN A 102 -3.07 12.27 16.43
C GLN A 102 -2.23 12.35 17.71
N SER A 103 -1.29 11.42 17.91
CA SER A 103 -0.37 11.40 19.05
C SER A 103 0.56 12.63 19.04
N LEU A 104 1.14 12.98 17.88
CA LEU A 104 2.03 14.14 17.74
C LEU A 104 1.29 15.46 18.01
N ASN A 105 0.02 15.55 17.61
CA ASN A 105 -0.80 16.72 17.90
C ASN A 105 -1.06 16.87 19.42
N GLN A 106 -1.24 15.76 20.15
CA GLN A 106 -1.37 15.81 21.60
C GLN A 106 -0.09 16.35 22.24
N VAL A 107 1.08 15.90 21.78
CA VAL A 107 2.39 16.39 22.24
C VAL A 107 2.55 17.90 21.99
N LEU A 108 2.24 18.38 20.78
CA LEU A 108 2.32 19.80 20.45
C LEU A 108 1.35 20.69 21.26
N ASN A 109 0.19 20.15 21.63
CA ASN A 109 -0.79 20.88 22.43
C ASN A 109 -0.44 20.90 23.93
N LEU A 110 0.57 20.15 24.37
CA LEU A 110 1.12 20.30 25.72
C LEU A 110 1.89 21.61 25.79
N LYS A 111 1.16 22.68 26.11
CA LYS A 111 1.74 23.98 26.39
C LYS A 111 2.68 23.84 27.59
N LEU A 112 3.97 24.06 27.35
CA LEU A 112 4.88 24.40 28.42
C LEU A 112 4.26 25.56 29.21
N PRO A 113 4.15 25.47 30.54
CA PRO A 113 3.57 26.54 31.34
C PRO A 113 4.37 27.87 31.27
N HIS A 114 5.48 27.94 30.52
CA HIS A 114 6.54 28.95 30.69
C HIS A 114 7.00 29.72 29.44
N SER A 115 6.44 29.53 28.25
CA SER A 115 6.91 30.31 27.08
C SER A 115 6.48 31.79 27.08
N GLY A 116 5.79 32.28 28.12
CA GLY A 116 5.42 33.70 28.22
C GLY A 116 4.93 34.22 29.58
N ASN A 117 4.92 33.42 30.65
CA ASN A 117 4.46 33.89 31.95
C ASN A 117 5.58 34.66 32.66
N PHE A 118 5.54 35.99 32.54
CA PHE A 118 6.32 36.95 33.34
C PHE A 118 6.40 36.55 34.83
N ALA A 119 5.31 35.99 35.37
CA ALA A 119 5.23 35.47 36.74
C ALA A 119 6.27 34.38 37.07
N PHE A 120 6.60 33.48 36.14
CA PHE A 120 7.62 32.46 36.40
C PHE A 120 9.03 33.04 36.38
N GLY A 121 9.33 33.97 35.47
CA GLY A 121 10.62 34.67 35.45
C GLY A 121 10.88 35.48 36.74
N VAL A 122 9.83 36.08 37.31
CA VAL A 122 9.90 36.83 38.57
C VAL A 122 9.97 35.91 39.79
N MET A 123 9.26 34.78 39.80
CA MET A 123 9.26 33.84 40.94
C MET A 123 10.39 32.80 40.90
N ALA A 124 11.02 32.56 39.76
CA ALA A 124 12.09 31.57 39.61
C ALA A 124 13.23 31.72 40.64
N PRO A 125 13.72 32.93 40.98
CA PRO A 125 14.74 33.09 42.02
C PRO A 125 14.26 32.73 43.44
N LEU A 126 12.98 32.94 43.74
CA LEU A 126 12.36 32.55 45.02
C LEU A 126 12.14 31.04 45.09
N LEU A 127 11.65 30.45 44.00
CA LEU A 127 11.42 29.00 43.89
C LEU A 127 12.73 28.20 43.84
N ALA A 128 13.82 28.80 43.35
CA ALA A 128 15.17 28.20 43.35
C ALA A 128 15.76 28.00 44.76
N GLN A 129 15.14 28.55 45.80
CA GLN A 129 15.53 28.34 47.20
C GLN A 129 14.93 27.06 47.80
N ASP A 130 13.95 26.45 47.12
CA ASP A 130 13.36 25.16 47.52
C ASP A 130 14.00 24.03 46.70
N ARG A 131 14.72 23.15 47.39
CA ARG A 131 15.42 22.03 46.75
C ARG A 131 14.45 21.02 46.13
N GLU A 132 13.32 20.73 46.77
CA GLU A 132 12.34 19.78 46.26
C GLU A 132 11.69 20.33 44.99
N PHE A 133 11.35 21.63 44.98
CA PHE A 133 10.83 22.28 43.80
C PHE A 133 11.83 22.27 42.64
N VAL A 134 13.10 22.62 42.88
CA VAL A 134 14.15 22.61 41.84
C VAL A 134 14.30 21.21 41.24
N THR A 135 14.32 20.17 42.06
CA THR A 135 14.40 18.77 41.59
C THR A 135 13.16 18.39 40.78
N ALA A 136 11.96 18.66 41.26
CA ALA A 136 10.71 18.34 40.56
C ALA A 136 10.58 19.10 39.23
N PHE A 137 10.95 20.38 39.21
CA PHE A 137 10.93 21.22 38.01
C PHE A 137 11.92 20.72 36.96
N ASN A 138 13.16 20.44 37.35
CA ASN A 138 14.17 19.94 36.41
C ASN A 138 13.77 18.57 35.85
N ALA A 139 13.25 17.65 36.68
CA ALA A 139 12.73 16.37 36.23
C ALA A 139 11.55 16.52 35.25
N TYR A 140 10.66 17.49 35.50
CA TYR A 140 9.56 17.80 34.60
C TYR A 140 10.03 18.36 33.25
N MET A 141 11.04 19.24 33.26
CA MET A 141 11.66 19.77 32.04
C MET A 141 12.42 18.70 31.25
N ASP A 142 13.11 17.78 31.94
CA ASP A 142 13.76 16.61 31.33
C ASP A 142 12.70 15.70 30.66
N GLY A 143 11.57 15.47 31.33
CA GLY A 143 10.44 14.72 30.78
C GLY A 143 9.86 15.35 29.51
N TYR A 144 9.68 16.68 29.51
CA TYR A 144 9.27 17.40 28.29
C TYR A 144 10.28 17.22 27.17
N GLN A 145 11.57 17.41 27.45
CA GLN A 145 12.61 17.30 26.45
C GLN A 145 12.65 15.89 25.86
N ALA A 146 12.58 14.83 26.69
CA ALA A 146 12.54 13.45 26.23
C ALA A 146 11.31 13.17 25.35
N MET A 147 10.13 13.65 25.76
CA MET A 147 8.90 13.49 24.99
C MET A 147 8.97 14.18 23.62
N TYR A 148 9.47 15.43 23.56
CA TYR A 148 9.64 16.15 22.29
C TYR A 148 10.70 15.49 21.40
N THR A 149 11.80 14.98 21.97
CA THR A 149 12.80 14.21 21.22
C THR A 149 12.18 12.96 20.59
N GLN A 150 11.45 12.15 21.36
CA GLN A 150 10.81 10.94 20.84
C GLN A 150 9.74 11.25 19.77
N ALA A 151 8.96 12.32 19.98
CA ALA A 151 7.97 12.77 19.01
C ALA A 151 8.63 13.24 17.70
N LEU A 152 9.75 13.96 17.79
CA LEU A 152 10.53 14.41 16.64
C LEU A 152 11.08 13.22 15.85
N GLU A 153 11.75 12.28 16.53
CA GLU A 153 12.28 11.05 15.93
C GLU A 153 11.19 10.24 15.22
N SER A 154 10.00 10.15 15.83
CA SER A 154 8.86 9.45 15.24
C SER A 154 8.34 10.15 13.98
N ALA A 155 8.28 11.48 13.98
CA ALA A 155 7.88 12.27 12.82
C ALA A 155 8.90 12.18 11.68
N GLU A 156 10.20 12.22 11.99
CA GLU A 156 11.29 12.03 11.03
C GLU A 156 11.26 10.62 10.41
N ALA A 157 11.10 9.59 11.24
CA ALA A 157 10.97 8.21 10.75
C ALA A 157 9.75 8.04 9.84
N CYS A 158 8.62 8.67 10.16
CA CYS A 158 7.42 8.65 9.31
C CYS A 158 7.65 9.34 7.97
N TYR A 159 8.37 10.47 7.97
CA TYR A 159 8.74 11.20 6.76
C TYR A 159 9.65 10.37 5.86
N ASP A 160 10.69 9.75 6.42
CA ASP A 160 11.64 8.91 5.69
C ASP A 160 10.99 7.64 5.15
N ALA A 161 10.11 7.00 5.95
CA ALA A 161 9.32 5.85 5.50
C ALA A 161 8.41 6.22 4.31
N GLY A 162 7.78 7.40 4.32
CA GLY A 162 6.99 7.90 3.20
C GLY A 162 7.82 8.10 1.93
N LYS A 163 9.01 8.69 2.06
CA LYS A 163 9.93 8.86 0.93
C LYS A 163 10.37 7.52 0.35
N LYS A 164 10.67 6.55 1.21
CA LYS A 164 11.05 5.19 0.79
C LYS A 164 9.89 4.49 0.08
N MET A 165 8.67 4.58 0.62
CA MET A 165 7.46 4.03 0.01
C MET A 165 7.18 4.64 -1.38
N GLU A 166 7.30 5.96 -1.54
CA GLU A 166 7.17 6.61 -2.85
C GLU A 166 8.14 6.02 -3.88
N GLN A 167 9.39 5.79 -3.50
CA GLN A 167 10.42 5.25 -4.39
C GLN A 167 10.19 3.77 -4.72
N GLU A 168 9.92 2.96 -3.70
CA GLU A 168 9.75 1.51 -3.83
C GLU A 168 8.47 1.17 -4.60
N THR A 169 7.34 1.81 -4.26
CA THR A 169 6.08 1.58 -4.98
C THR A 169 6.16 2.09 -6.41
N ALA A 170 6.82 3.22 -6.68
CA ALA A 170 7.02 3.68 -8.06
C ALA A 170 7.85 2.69 -8.89
N ALA A 171 8.96 2.17 -8.34
CA ALA A 171 9.78 1.16 -9.01
C ALA A 171 8.99 -0.13 -9.26
N PHE A 172 8.21 -0.57 -8.27
CA PHE A 172 7.33 -1.73 -8.40
C PHE A 172 6.26 -1.55 -9.49
N LEU A 173 5.58 -0.40 -9.54
CA LEU A 173 4.55 -0.12 -10.56
C LEU A 173 5.14 -0.04 -11.98
N VAL A 174 6.39 0.42 -12.13
CA VAL A 174 7.11 0.38 -13.41
C VAL A 174 7.31 -1.08 -13.86
N GLU A 175 7.68 -1.96 -12.95
CA GLU A 175 7.87 -3.38 -13.23
C GLU A 175 6.54 -4.07 -13.58
N VAL A 176 5.47 -3.82 -12.82
CA VAL A 176 4.13 -4.34 -13.14
C VAL A 176 3.67 -3.83 -14.52
N ARG A 177 3.95 -2.56 -14.87
CA ARG A 177 3.64 -2.01 -16.19
C ARG A 177 4.43 -2.69 -17.31
N ARG A 178 5.67 -3.08 -17.05
CA ARG A 178 6.50 -3.86 -17.99
C ARG A 178 5.84 -5.23 -18.24
N THR A 179 5.47 -5.94 -17.18
CA THR A 179 4.76 -7.24 -17.29
C THR A 179 3.45 -7.10 -18.08
N VAL A 180 2.65 -6.06 -17.82
CA VAL A 180 1.41 -5.80 -18.60
C VAL A 180 1.70 -5.53 -20.07
N SER A 181 2.82 -4.88 -20.39
CA SER A 181 3.19 -4.56 -21.77
C SER A 181 3.77 -5.76 -22.52
N GLU A 182 4.27 -6.76 -21.80
CA GLU A 182 4.75 -8.04 -22.35
C GLU A 182 3.63 -9.05 -22.62
N LEU A 183 2.41 -8.77 -22.14
CA LEU A 183 1.24 -9.55 -22.53
C LEU A 183 0.98 -9.35 -24.03
N GLU A 184 1.25 -10.39 -24.82
CA GLU A 184 0.90 -10.42 -26.24
C GLU A 184 -0.61 -10.23 -26.42
N ALA A 185 -1.00 -9.09 -26.99
CA ALA A 185 -2.39 -8.78 -27.27
C ALA A 185 -2.82 -9.43 -28.59
N ALA A 186 -3.16 -10.72 -28.53
CA ALA A 186 -3.52 -11.51 -29.70
C ALA A 186 -4.93 -11.16 -30.24
N ASN A 187 -5.79 -10.56 -29.42
CA ASN A 187 -7.15 -10.21 -29.80
C ASN A 187 -7.67 -8.93 -29.12
N LYS A 188 -8.86 -8.44 -29.54
CA LYS A 188 -9.47 -7.20 -29.00
C LYS A 188 -9.76 -7.24 -27.50
N VAL A 189 -10.03 -8.43 -26.93
CA VAL A 189 -10.25 -8.60 -25.48
C VAL A 189 -8.93 -8.43 -24.73
N ASP A 190 -7.84 -9.01 -25.25
CA ASP A 190 -6.51 -8.85 -24.67
C ASP A 190 -6.07 -7.37 -24.69
N GLN A 191 -6.33 -6.67 -25.81
CA GLN A 191 -6.06 -5.23 -25.94
C GLN A 191 -6.84 -4.40 -24.90
N LEU A 192 -8.12 -4.72 -24.69
CA LEU A 192 -8.95 -4.06 -23.69
C LEU A 192 -8.41 -4.31 -22.28
N LEU A 193 -8.05 -5.54 -21.94
CA LEU A 193 -7.52 -5.89 -20.62
C LEU A 193 -6.18 -5.21 -20.35
N VAL A 194 -5.24 -5.24 -21.30
CA VAL A 194 -3.98 -4.50 -21.20
C VAL A 194 -4.25 -3.01 -20.96
N SER A 195 -5.23 -2.42 -21.65
CA SER A 195 -5.61 -1.02 -21.43
C SER A 195 -6.19 -0.78 -20.03
N VAL A 196 -7.02 -1.68 -19.52
CA VAL A 196 -7.62 -1.57 -18.18
C VAL A 196 -6.53 -1.65 -17.11
N TYR A 197 -5.61 -2.60 -17.21
CA TYR A 197 -4.51 -2.74 -16.25
C TYR A 197 -3.53 -1.58 -16.29
N LYS A 198 -3.19 -1.06 -17.48
CA LYS A 198 -2.38 0.17 -17.59
C LYS A 198 -3.04 1.33 -16.84
N LYS A 199 -4.35 1.52 -17.03
CA LYS A 199 -5.12 2.55 -16.33
C LYS A 199 -5.16 2.30 -14.82
N LYS A 200 -5.30 1.05 -14.36
CA LYS A 200 -5.28 0.70 -12.94
C LYS A 200 -3.92 1.04 -12.30
N ILE A 201 -2.83 0.74 -12.99
CA ILE A 201 -1.47 1.11 -12.58
C ILE A 201 -1.30 2.64 -12.56
N ASP A 202 -1.80 3.36 -13.56
CA ASP A 202 -1.77 4.84 -13.59
C ASP A 202 -2.52 5.44 -12.38
N MET A 203 -3.70 4.89 -12.05
CA MET A 203 -4.48 5.30 -10.87
C MET A 203 -3.76 4.98 -9.56
N MET A 204 -3.04 3.87 -9.50
CA MET A 204 -2.25 3.51 -8.33
C MET A 204 -1.06 4.44 -8.15
N ASP A 205 -0.33 4.76 -9.23
CA ASP A 205 0.76 5.76 -9.19
C ASP A 205 0.24 7.13 -8.71
N LEU A 206 -0.93 7.55 -9.19
CA LEU A 206 -1.59 8.76 -8.70
C LEU A 206 -1.96 8.66 -7.21
N THR A 207 -2.42 7.51 -6.73
CA THR A 207 -2.78 7.28 -5.32
C THR A 207 -1.56 7.37 -4.42
N VAL A 208 -0.43 6.76 -4.82
CA VAL A 208 0.85 6.89 -4.11
C VAL A 208 1.27 8.35 -4.04
N ARG A 209 1.30 9.04 -5.19
CA ARG A 209 1.72 10.44 -5.27
C ARG A 209 0.81 11.39 -4.51
N THR A 210 -0.45 11.06 -4.29
CA THR A 210 -1.37 11.95 -3.55
C THR A 210 -1.35 11.63 -2.07
N ARG A 211 -1.68 10.39 -1.69
CA ARG A 211 -1.89 10.02 -0.29
C ARG A 211 -0.59 9.88 0.50
N VAL A 212 0.46 9.28 -0.11
CA VAL A 212 1.76 9.14 0.57
C VAL A 212 2.45 10.51 0.66
N GLN A 213 2.39 11.33 -0.40
CA GLN A 213 2.95 12.69 -0.35
C GLN A 213 2.22 13.58 0.65
N GLU A 214 0.90 13.47 0.77
CA GLU A 214 0.14 14.22 1.76
C GLU A 214 0.53 13.84 3.19
N ALA A 215 0.61 12.53 3.48
CA ALA A 215 1.08 12.05 4.78
C ALA A 215 2.52 12.50 5.06
N ARG A 216 3.42 12.42 4.07
CA ARG A 216 4.80 12.90 4.18
C ARG A 216 4.86 14.41 4.43
N GLY A 217 4.07 15.20 3.71
CA GLY A 217 4.00 16.66 3.89
C GLY A 217 3.49 17.05 5.28
N ARG A 218 2.52 16.30 5.82
CA ARG A 218 2.06 16.45 7.21
C ARG A 218 3.16 16.10 8.20
N ALA A 219 3.86 14.98 8.00
CA ALA A 219 5.00 14.59 8.83
C ALA A 219 6.10 15.66 8.85
N GLU A 220 6.45 16.22 7.69
CA GLU A 220 7.40 17.35 7.59
C GLU A 220 6.93 18.58 8.39
N GLY A 221 5.64 18.89 8.35
CA GLY A 221 5.03 19.95 9.16
C GLY A 221 5.15 19.70 10.67
N TYR A 222 4.95 18.46 11.10
CA TYR A 222 5.16 18.05 12.49
C TYR A 222 6.64 18.14 12.90
N VAL A 223 7.57 17.69 12.06
CA VAL A 223 9.02 17.81 12.33
C VAL A 223 9.39 19.26 12.62
N LYS A 224 8.96 20.20 11.76
CA LYS A 224 9.22 21.65 11.96
C LYS A 224 8.65 22.16 13.29
N SER A 225 7.38 21.87 13.54
CA SER A 225 6.68 22.35 14.75
C SER A 225 7.26 21.75 16.05
N LEU A 226 7.58 20.47 16.03
CA LEU A 226 8.17 19.76 17.18
C LEU A 226 9.60 20.22 17.42
N HIS A 227 10.38 20.49 16.37
CA HIS A 227 11.72 21.04 16.49
C HIS A 227 11.71 22.42 17.16
N GLU A 228 10.78 23.29 16.78
CA GLU A 228 10.59 24.60 17.43
C GLU A 228 10.23 24.46 18.91
N ALA A 229 9.28 23.57 19.24
CA ALA A 229 8.89 23.30 20.61
C ALA A 229 10.03 22.71 21.44
N TRP A 230 10.78 21.77 20.88
CA TRP A 230 11.98 21.18 21.48
C TRP A 230 13.06 22.23 21.78
N LEU A 231 13.30 23.15 20.84
CA LEU A 231 14.22 24.27 21.04
C LEU A 231 13.75 25.20 22.17
N ALA A 232 12.44 25.45 22.27
CA ALA A 232 11.88 26.26 23.35
C ALA A 232 12.08 25.59 24.73
N VAL A 233 11.84 24.28 24.84
CA VAL A 233 12.10 23.50 26.07
C VAL A 233 13.58 23.53 26.43
N SER A 234 14.46 23.36 25.44
CA SER A 234 15.91 23.35 25.63
C SER A 234 16.45 24.72 26.07
N LYS A 235 15.83 25.81 25.61
CA LYS A 235 16.19 27.19 25.96
C LYS A 235 15.58 27.68 27.28
N ALA A 236 14.49 27.07 27.74
CA ALA A 236 13.84 27.46 29.00
C ALA A 236 14.74 27.29 30.25
N GLY A 237 15.90 26.64 30.10
CA GLY A 237 16.91 26.51 31.14
C GLY A 237 16.54 25.49 32.20
N ARG A 238 17.49 25.18 33.07
CA ARG A 238 17.27 24.39 34.30
C ARG A 238 17.40 25.32 35.50
N LEU A 239 16.61 25.08 36.53
CA LEU A 239 16.78 25.81 37.78
C LEU A 239 18.00 25.26 38.51
N THR A 240 18.83 26.16 39.03
CA THR A 240 19.94 25.82 39.91
C THR A 240 19.51 26.19 41.32
N TYR A 241 19.67 25.27 42.28
CA TYR A 241 19.37 25.56 43.68
C TYR A 241 20.30 26.68 44.19
N THR A 242 19.72 27.72 44.80
CA THR A 242 20.45 28.90 45.29
C THR A 242 20.31 29.12 46.80
N GLY A 243 19.63 28.20 47.51
CA GLY A 243 19.52 28.27 48.97
C GLY A 243 20.88 28.13 49.66
N ARG A 244 21.12 28.95 50.67
CA ARG A 244 22.30 28.87 51.55
C ARG A 244 22.17 27.74 52.56
#